data_AF-A0AAV0WHH8-F1
#
_entry.id   AF-A0AAV0WHH8-F1
#
_cell.length_a   1.000
_cell.length_b   1.000
_cell.length_c   1.000
_cell.angle_alpha   90.00
_cell.angle_beta   90.00
_cell.angle_gamma   90.00
#
_symmetry.space_group_name_H-M   'P 1'
#
loop_
_entity.id
_entity.type
_entity.pdbx_description
1 polymer ?
#
loop_
_entity_poly.entity_id
_entity_poly.type
_entity_poly.pdbx_seq_one_letter_code
_entity_poly.pdbx_strand_id
1 'polypeptide(L)'
;MRETTVVHGRKTFCYIAAANGNLNCLRFAHENGRPWNIYTCAIAAAYGHLDVLEYLHENNCPWDTLTCEMAEQFDEIECLQYATSHGCPWIKPSFSIE
;
A
#
# COMPACT_ATOMS: atom_id res chain seq x y z
N MET A 1 22.18 -0.35 28.11
CA MET A 1 21.26 0.82 28.17
C MET A 1 21.13 1.32 26.75
N ARG A 2 19.94 1.17 26.16
CA ARG A 2 19.68 1.45 24.73
C ARG A 2 19.17 2.87 24.64
N GLU A 3 19.92 3.78 24.03
CA GLU A 3 19.41 5.03 23.44
C GLU A 3 20.55 5.81 22.79
N THR A 4 20.62 5.78 21.45
CA THR A 4 21.10 6.91 20.64
C THR A 4 20.66 6.71 19.18
N THR A 5 19.73 7.57 18.75
CA THR A 5 19.77 8.28 17.47
C THR A 5 19.67 7.47 16.16
N VAL A 6 18.44 7.23 15.65
CA VAL A 6 18.03 7.62 14.28
C VAL A 6 16.49 7.73 14.21
N VAL A 7 15.94 8.94 14.15
CA VAL A 7 14.49 9.18 13.97
C VAL A 7 14.07 9.31 12.49
N HIS A 8 15.00 9.15 11.53
CA HIS A 8 14.71 9.37 10.10
C HIS A 8 14.56 8.11 9.21
N GLY A 9 14.54 6.90 9.78
CA GLY A 9 14.44 5.63 9.01
C GLY A 9 13.09 4.90 9.09
N ARG A 10 12.06 5.47 9.74
CA ARG A 10 10.87 4.70 10.17
C ARG A 10 9.76 4.58 9.13
N LYS A 11 9.60 5.56 8.24
CA LYS A 11 8.54 5.58 7.20
C LYS A 11 8.95 4.84 5.93
N THR A 12 10.24 4.78 5.63
CA THR A 12 10.77 4.26 4.36
C THR A 12 10.72 2.73 4.25
N PHE A 13 10.74 2.00 5.37
CA PHE A 13 10.87 0.54 5.34
C PHE A 13 9.64 -0.16 4.73
N CYS A 14 8.43 0.15 5.20
CA CYS A 14 7.21 -0.44 4.65
C CYS A 14 6.94 0.02 3.22
N TYR A 15 7.31 1.27 2.89
CA TYR A 15 7.25 1.80 1.53
C TYR A 15 8.12 0.97 0.58
N ILE A 16 9.40 0.77 0.92
CA ILE A 16 10.32 -0.02 0.08
C ILE A 16 9.84 -1.46 -0.02
N ALA A 17 9.38 -2.05 1.08
CA ALA A 17 8.87 -3.42 1.08
C ALA A 17 7.64 -3.58 0.17
N ALA A 18 6.68 -2.66 0.25
CA ALA A 18 5.50 -2.65 -0.61
C ALA A 18 5.86 -2.44 -2.08
N ALA A 19 6.76 -1.50 -2.39
CA ALA A 19 7.19 -1.24 -3.77
C ALA A 19 7.91 -2.44 -4.42
N ASN A 20 8.59 -3.26 -3.61
CA ASN A 20 9.28 -4.46 -4.07
C ASN A 20 8.43 -5.75 -3.98
N GLY A 21 7.15 -5.66 -3.58
CA GLY A 21 6.32 -6.85 -3.40
C GLY A 21 6.79 -7.76 -2.24
N ASN A 22 7.58 -7.23 -1.31
CA ASN A 22 8.22 -8.06 -0.28
C ASN A 22 7.32 -8.23 0.94
N LEU A 23 6.38 -9.16 0.81
CA LEU A 23 5.42 -9.52 1.84
C LEU A 23 6.08 -9.94 3.17
N ASN A 24 7.22 -10.63 3.11
CA ASN A 24 7.94 -11.08 4.32
C ASN A 24 8.44 -9.89 5.16
N CYS A 25 8.94 -8.84 4.51
CA CYS A 25 9.35 -7.62 5.20
C CYS A 25 8.16 -6.89 5.82
N LEU A 26 7.01 -6.88 5.14
CA LEU A 26 5.78 -6.29 5.68
C LEU A 26 5.26 -7.09 6.88
N ARG A 27 5.17 -8.41 6.80
CA ARG A 27 4.82 -9.28 7.93
C ARG A 27 5.71 -9.02 9.14
N PHE A 28 7.03 -8.97 8.92
CA PHE A 28 7.98 -8.65 9.99
C PHE A 28 7.72 -7.26 10.59
N ALA A 29 7.43 -6.25 9.77
CA ALA A 29 7.07 -4.92 10.26
C ALA A 29 5.80 -4.95 11.12
N HIS A 30 4.78 -5.70 10.70
CA HIS A 30 3.52 -5.87 11.41
C HIS A 30 3.71 -6.52 12.78
N GLU A 31 4.44 -7.64 12.84
CA GLU A 31 4.75 -8.37 14.07
C GLU A 31 5.55 -7.53 15.07
N ASN A 32 6.34 -6.56 14.57
CA ASN A 32 7.07 -5.60 15.40
C ASN A 32 6.24 -4.36 15.77
N GLY A 33 4.92 -4.38 15.56
CA GLY A 33 3.99 -3.33 15.96
C GLY A 33 4.14 -2.02 15.18
N ARG A 34 4.67 -2.07 13.95
CA ARG A 34 4.80 -0.87 13.12
C ARG A 34 3.44 -0.50 12.53
N PRO A 35 3.01 0.76 12.67
CA PRO A 35 1.76 1.20 12.08
C PRO A 35 1.87 1.21 10.56
N TRP A 36 0.79 0.82 9.91
CA TRP A 36 0.64 1.00 8.49
C TRP A 36 0.29 2.45 8.14
N ASN A 37 0.48 2.80 6.87
CA ASN A 37 0.17 4.10 6.33
C ASN A 37 -0.62 3.89 5.03
N ILE A 38 -1.53 4.81 4.71
CA ILE A 38 -2.31 4.81 3.46
C ILE A 38 -1.41 4.68 2.22
N TYR A 39 -0.22 5.29 2.26
CA TYR A 39 0.75 5.18 1.17
C TYR A 39 1.29 3.76 0.96
N THR A 40 1.25 2.88 1.97
CA THR A 40 1.73 1.49 1.82
C THR A 40 0.82 0.71 0.88
N CYS A 41 -0.51 0.83 1.04
CA CYS A 41 -1.49 0.25 0.11
C CYS A 41 -1.38 0.88 -1.28
N ALA A 42 -1.30 2.21 -1.37
CA ALA A 42 -1.22 2.90 -2.66
C ALA A 42 0.02 2.51 -3.47
N ILE A 43 1.15 2.28 -2.80
CA ILE A 43 2.38 1.82 -3.45
C ILE A 43 2.29 0.35 -3.87
N ALA A 44 1.75 -0.53 -3.02
CA ALA A 44 1.51 -1.91 -3.43
C ALA A 44 0.64 -1.97 -4.69
N ALA A 45 -0.42 -1.15 -4.72
CA ALA A 45 -1.33 -1.03 -5.85
C ALA A 45 -0.69 -0.41 -7.11
N ALA A 46 0.19 0.59 -6.95
CA ALA A 46 0.91 1.24 -8.06
C ALA A 46 1.89 0.31 -8.79
N TYR A 47 2.42 -0.70 -8.10
CA TYR A 47 3.41 -1.63 -8.64
C TYR A 47 2.84 -3.03 -8.92
N GLY A 48 1.51 -3.18 -8.85
CA GLY A 48 0.84 -4.44 -9.21
C GLY A 48 0.98 -5.56 -8.19
N HIS A 49 1.42 -5.26 -6.96
CA HIS A 49 1.62 -6.28 -5.92
C HIS A 49 0.30 -6.59 -5.21
N LEU A 50 -0.59 -7.31 -5.91
CA LEU A 50 -1.92 -7.67 -5.39
C LEU A 50 -1.84 -8.46 -4.08
N ASP A 51 -0.95 -9.44 -3.99
CA ASP A 51 -0.73 -10.26 -2.80
C ASP A 51 -0.35 -9.41 -1.57
N VAL A 52 0.44 -8.37 -1.78
CA VAL A 52 0.78 -7.38 -0.76
C VAL A 52 -0.42 -6.53 -0.39
N LEU A 53 -1.20 -6.06 -1.38
CA LEU A 53 -2.39 -5.24 -1.16
C LEU A 53 -3.46 -5.99 -0.36
N GLU A 54 -3.71 -7.26 -0.71
CA GLU A 54 -4.61 -8.16 0.01
C GLU A 54 -4.18 -8.30 1.48
N TYR A 55 -2.91 -8.64 1.70
CA TYR A 55 -2.39 -8.80 3.05
C TYR A 55 -2.51 -7.50 3.88
N LEU A 56 -2.18 -6.35 3.29
CA LEU A 56 -2.30 -5.07 3.97
C LEU A 56 -3.75 -4.78 4.35
N HIS A 57 -4.69 -5.02 3.43
CA HIS A 57 -6.12 -4.83 3.68
C HIS A 57 -6.62 -5.74 4.82
N GLU A 58 -6.34 -7.04 4.76
CA GLU A 58 -6.74 -8.01 5.78
C GLU A 58 -6.17 -7.68 7.17
N ASN A 59 -5.01 -7.01 7.22
CA ASN A 59 -4.37 -6.57 8.45
C ASN A 59 -4.72 -5.12 8.84
N ASN A 60 -5.88 -4.63 8.38
CA ASN A 60 -6.45 -3.31 8.70
C ASN A 60 -5.54 -2.13 8.34
N CYS A 61 -4.71 -2.27 7.29
CA CYS A 61 -4.05 -1.12 6.72
C CYS A 61 -5.11 -0.18 6.12
N PRO A 62 -5.11 1.10 6.51
CA PRO A 62 -6.03 2.05 5.90
C PRO A 62 -5.69 2.21 4.42
N TRP A 63 -6.72 2.35 3.59
CA TRP A 63 -6.63 2.76 2.20
C TRP A 63 -7.58 3.94 1.94
N ASP A 64 -7.30 4.69 0.89
CA ASP A 64 -8.11 5.81 0.42
C ASP A 64 -8.09 5.87 -1.12
N THR A 65 -8.66 6.93 -1.70
CA THR A 65 -8.78 7.09 -3.17
C THR A 65 -7.44 7.00 -3.87
N LEU A 66 -6.34 7.38 -3.20
CA LEU A 66 -5.00 7.28 -3.73
C LEU A 66 -4.63 5.83 -4.10
N THR A 67 -5.17 4.83 -3.40
CA THR A 67 -4.90 3.43 -3.71
C THR A 67 -5.43 3.05 -5.09
N CYS A 68 -6.68 3.43 -5.37
CA CYS A 68 -7.30 3.19 -6.67
C CYS A 68 -6.73 4.10 -7.77
N GLU A 69 -6.46 5.37 -7.46
CA GLU A 69 -5.83 6.31 -8.41
C GLU A 69 -4.46 5.81 -8.88
N MET A 70 -3.64 5.30 -7.95
CA MET A 70 -2.33 4.74 -8.31
C MET A 70 -2.45 3.43 -9.07
N ALA A 71 -3.37 2.53 -8.70
CA ALA A 71 -3.61 1.32 -9.48
C ALA A 71 -4.04 1.65 -10.92
N GLU A 72 -4.94 2.62 -11.10
CA GLU A 72 -5.37 3.07 -12.43
C GLU A 72 -4.24 3.72 -13.22
N GLN A 73 -3.49 4.65 -12.60
CA GLN A 73 -2.41 5.39 -13.27
C GLN A 73 -1.32 4.46 -13.82
N PHE A 74 -1.07 3.34 -13.15
CA PHE A 74 -0.06 2.36 -13.53
C PHE A 74 -0.63 1.15 -14.28
N ASP A 75 -1.93 1.18 -14.64
CA ASP A 75 -2.64 0.13 -15.36
C ASP A 75 -2.67 -1.24 -14.64
N GLU A 76 -2.65 -1.19 -13.30
CA GLU A 76 -2.67 -2.35 -12.41
C GLU A 76 -4.12 -2.79 -12.13
N ILE A 77 -4.75 -3.33 -13.16
CA ILE A 77 -6.18 -3.67 -13.20
C ILE A 77 -6.60 -4.59 -12.06
N GLU A 78 -5.77 -5.56 -11.70
CA GLU A 78 -6.06 -6.56 -10.66
C GLU A 78 -6.12 -5.91 -9.27
N CYS A 79 -5.16 -5.02 -8.97
CA CYS A 79 -5.16 -4.22 -7.75
C CYS A 79 -6.36 -3.27 -7.71
N LEU A 80 -6.70 -2.63 -8.83
CA LEU A 80 -7.85 -1.73 -8.93
C LEU A 80 -9.17 -2.49 -8.70
N GLN A 81 -9.35 -3.66 -9.31
CA GLN A 81 -10.54 -4.50 -9.13
C GLN A 81 -10.66 -4.99 -7.69
N TYR A 82 -9.55 -5.40 -7.08
CA TYR A 82 -9.54 -5.80 -5.67
C TYR A 82 -9.95 -4.64 -4.76
N ALA A 83 -9.30 -3.49 -4.88
CA ALA A 83 -9.58 -2.33 -4.04
C ALA A 83 -11.04 -1.86 -4.18
N THR A 84 -11.53 -1.75 -5.42
CA THR A 84 -12.92 -1.32 -5.69
C THR A 84 -13.96 -2.32 -5.19
N SER A 85 -13.73 -3.63 -5.33
CA SER A 85 -14.65 -4.67 -4.85
C SER A 85 -14.73 -4.76 -3.32
N HIS A 86 -13.68 -4.34 -2.62
CA HIS A 86 -13.60 -4.35 -1.15
C HIS A 86 -13.94 -3.00 -0.52
N GLY A 87 -14.48 -2.06 -1.30
CA GLY A 87 -15.00 -0.80 -0.78
C GLY A 87 -13.96 0.29 -0.57
N CYS A 88 -12.79 0.18 -1.23
CA CYS A 88 -11.89 1.32 -1.33
C CYS A 88 -12.60 2.46 -2.07
N PRO A 89 -12.63 3.69 -1.50
CA PRO A 89 -13.31 4.80 -2.15
C PRO A 89 -12.60 5.10 -3.47
N TRP A 90 -13.27 4.90 -4.61
CA TRP A 90 -12.71 5.22 -5.92
C TRP A 90 -13.49 6.37 -6.53
N ILE A 91 -12.80 7.47 -6.81
CA ILE A 91 -13.32 8.54 -7.63
C ILE A 91 -12.68 8.34 -8.99
N LYS A 92 -13.41 7.74 -9.93
CA LYS A 92 -12.96 7.65 -11.32
C LYS A 92 -12.69 9.09 -11.81
N PRO A 93 -11.45 9.45 -12.19
CA PRO A 93 -11.19 10.76 -12.72
C PRO A 93 -12.04 10.94 -13.98
N SER A 94 -12.84 12.00 -14.02
CA SER A 94 -13.81 12.28 -15.08
C SER A 94 -13.20 12.60 -16.44
N PHE A 95 -11.87 12.52 -16.56
CA PHE A 95 -11.12 12.74 -17.80
C PHE A 95 -10.55 11.41 -18.32
N SER A 96 -11.44 10.46 -18.63
CA SER A 96 -11.11 9.48 -19.68
C SER A 96 -11.14 10.25 -21.01
N ILE A 97 -9.99 10.71 -21.47
CA ILE A 97 -9.83 11.18 -22.85
C ILE A 97 -9.69 9.90 -23.68
N GLU A 98 -10.75 9.53 -24.39
CA GLU A 98 -10.70 8.55 -25.49
C GLU A 98 -9.80 9.04 -26.62
#